data_AF-A0A925I0H0-F1
#
_entry.id   AF-A0A925I0H0-F1
#
_cell.length_a   1.000
_cell.length_b   1.000
_cell.length_c   1.000
_cell.angle_alpha   90.00
_cell.angle_beta   90.00
_cell.angle_gamma   90.00
#
_symmetry.space_group_name_H-M   'P 1'
#
loop_
_entity.id
_entity.type
_entity.pdbx_description
1 polymer ?
#
loop_
_entity_poly.entity_id
_entity_poly.type
_entity_poly.pdbx_seq_one_letter_code
_entity_poly.pdbx_strand_id
1 'polypeptide(L)'
;VVHCHPPHACAFAIAREPIPQCILPEVEVFLGDVPITKYETPGGQKFADTIAPFVKKTNIIILANHGTVSYGENVERAYWWTEILDAYCRMLLLAKSLGRVNYFDEGKERELLDLKQKWGWSDPRNTEEYKNCDVCANDVFRDSWKAAGIERKAFEAPPPMGPNAGKAAASKGSSGGSVDQEALVQMITQRVMEELAKSK
;
A
#
# COMPACT_ATOMS: atom_id res chain seq x y z
N VAL A 1 0.40 21.93 -8.73
CA VAL A 1 0.15 21.43 -7.35
C VAL A 1 -1.25 21.84 -6.97
N VAL A 2 -2.05 20.93 -6.41
CA VAL A 2 -3.39 21.19 -5.88
C VAL A 2 -3.42 20.67 -4.43
N HIS A 3 -3.94 21.48 -3.52
CA HIS A 3 -4.23 21.09 -2.15
C HIS A 3 -5.70 21.38 -1.87
N CYS A 4 -6.40 20.44 -1.24
CA CYS A 4 -7.79 20.62 -0.85
C CYS A 4 -8.19 19.63 0.26
N HIS A 5 -9.46 19.69 0.68
CA HIS A 5 -10.03 18.85 1.74
C HIS A 5 -11.20 18.00 1.22
N PRO A 6 -10.94 17.07 0.28
CA PRO A 6 -12.00 16.29 -0.33
C PRO A 6 -12.54 15.29 0.73
N PRO A 7 -13.87 15.27 0.97
CA PRO A 7 -14.43 14.75 2.21
C PRO A 7 -14.20 13.24 2.41
N HIS A 8 -14.19 12.45 1.35
CA HIS A 8 -14.03 11.01 1.46
C HIS A 8 -12.57 10.65 1.70
N ALA A 9 -11.62 11.25 0.98
CA ALA A 9 -10.20 11.02 1.27
C ALA A 9 -9.81 11.57 2.66
N CYS A 10 -10.38 12.70 3.07
CA CYS A 10 -10.23 13.22 4.43
C CYS A 10 -10.74 12.24 5.49
N ALA A 11 -11.79 11.46 5.22
CA ALA A 11 -12.25 10.44 6.15
C ALA A 11 -11.17 9.39 6.45
N PHE A 12 -10.45 8.92 5.42
CA PHE A 12 -9.30 8.03 5.59
C PHE A 12 -8.14 8.72 6.31
N ALA A 13 -7.86 9.99 5.98
CA ALA A 13 -6.83 10.80 6.64
C ALA A 13 -7.07 10.96 8.15
N ILE A 14 -8.33 11.13 8.55
CA ILE A 14 -8.78 11.26 9.94
C ILE A 14 -8.74 9.90 10.64
N ALA A 15 -9.22 8.86 9.97
CA ALA A 15 -9.31 7.50 10.53
C ALA A 15 -7.95 6.79 10.63
N ARG A 16 -6.91 7.31 9.96
CA ARG A 16 -5.60 6.64 9.83
C ARG A 16 -5.70 5.27 9.18
N GLU A 17 -6.68 5.14 8.28
CA GLU A 17 -6.92 3.94 7.52
C GLU A 17 -6.15 4.02 6.19
N PRO A 18 -5.29 3.05 5.87
CA PRO A 18 -4.61 3.03 4.57
C PRO A 18 -5.62 2.80 3.44
N ILE A 19 -5.35 3.37 2.27
CA ILE A 19 -6.20 3.16 1.09
C ILE A 19 -6.03 1.71 0.60
N PRO A 20 -7.10 0.89 0.56
CA PRO A 20 -7.04 -0.44 -0.03
C PRO A 20 -6.68 -0.38 -1.52
N GLN A 21 -5.87 -1.33 -1.99
CA GLN A 21 -5.49 -1.47 -3.40
C GLN A 21 -6.10 -2.73 -4.00
N CYS A 22 -5.96 -2.90 -5.32
CA CYS A 22 -6.40 -4.04 -6.10
C CYS A 22 -7.92 -4.24 -6.11
N ILE A 23 -8.65 -3.13 -6.22
CA ILE A 23 -10.13 -3.12 -6.25
C ILE A 23 -10.64 -2.43 -7.52
N LEU A 24 -10.11 -1.25 -7.87
CA LEU A 24 -10.49 -0.53 -9.08
C LEU A 24 -9.28 -0.30 -10.01
N PRO A 25 -9.35 -0.72 -11.28
CA PRO A 25 -8.27 -0.55 -12.24
C PRO A 25 -7.77 0.88 -12.40
N GLU A 26 -8.68 1.86 -12.36
CA GLU A 26 -8.36 3.27 -12.52
C GLU A 26 -7.38 3.74 -11.45
N VAL A 27 -7.54 3.31 -10.21
CA VAL A 27 -6.66 3.71 -9.10
C VAL A 27 -5.26 3.15 -9.29
N GLU A 28 -5.15 1.89 -9.70
CA GLU A 28 -3.85 1.24 -9.89
C GLU A 28 -3.08 1.85 -11.06
N VAL A 29 -3.79 2.18 -12.14
CA VAL A 29 -3.19 2.77 -13.32
C VAL A 29 -2.86 4.25 -13.13
N PHE A 30 -3.75 5.05 -12.53
CA PHE A 30 -3.58 6.51 -12.43
C PHE A 30 -2.84 6.97 -11.17
N LEU A 31 -2.97 6.27 -10.05
CA LEU A 31 -2.39 6.66 -8.76
C LEU A 31 -1.32 5.67 -8.29
N GLY A 32 -1.69 4.40 -8.10
CA GLY A 32 -0.89 3.41 -7.39
C GLY A 32 -0.98 3.59 -5.87
N ASP A 33 0.08 3.25 -5.14
CA ASP A 33 0.13 3.43 -3.68
C ASP A 33 -0.06 4.90 -3.30
N VAL A 34 -0.97 5.16 -2.34
CA VAL A 34 -1.24 6.51 -1.82
C VAL A 34 -0.80 6.60 -0.37
N PRO A 35 0.27 7.35 -0.05
CA PRO A 35 0.75 7.47 1.32
C PRO A 35 -0.12 8.40 2.15
N ILE A 36 -0.14 8.17 3.47
CA ILE A 36 -0.64 9.10 4.47
C ILE A 36 0.56 9.62 5.26
N THR A 37 0.74 10.94 5.32
CA THR A 37 1.86 11.54 6.06
C THR A 37 1.71 11.37 7.57
N LYS A 38 2.79 11.63 8.31
CA LYS A 38 2.67 11.93 9.75
C LYS A 38 1.97 13.28 9.94
N TYR A 39 1.16 13.40 11.00
CA TYR A 39 0.58 14.69 11.35
C TYR A 39 1.65 15.72 11.70
N GLU A 40 1.45 16.94 11.23
CA GLU A 40 2.18 18.12 11.65
C GLU A 40 1.27 19.35 11.47
N THR A 41 1.50 20.39 12.27
CA THR A 41 0.77 21.66 12.15
C THR A 41 1.05 22.31 10.79
N PRO A 42 0.01 22.64 9.99
CA PRO A 42 0.19 23.23 8.66
C PRO A 42 0.90 24.60 8.70
N GLY A 43 1.57 24.94 7.58
CA GLY A 43 2.12 26.28 7.35
C GLY A 43 3.60 26.47 7.71
N GLY A 44 4.27 25.45 8.24
CA GLY A 44 5.71 25.48 8.56
C GLY A 44 6.55 24.49 7.77
N GLN A 45 7.89 24.65 7.83
CA GLN A 45 8.83 23.74 7.17
C GLN A 45 8.67 22.29 7.66
N LYS A 46 8.46 22.10 8.96
CA LYS A 46 8.21 20.77 9.54
C LYS A 46 7.09 20.02 8.84
N PHE A 47 6.03 20.73 8.43
CA PHE A 47 4.92 20.14 7.69
C PHE A 47 5.36 19.70 6.30
N ALA A 48 6.10 20.53 5.57
CA ALA A 48 6.67 20.17 4.27
C ALA A 48 7.63 18.96 4.37
N ASP A 49 8.41 18.88 5.46
CA ASP A 49 9.33 17.76 5.71
C ASP A 49 8.58 16.42 5.89
N THR A 50 7.30 16.44 6.29
CA THR A 50 6.47 15.22 6.33
C THR A 50 6.06 14.73 4.94
N ILE A 51 6.07 15.61 3.94
CA ILE A 51 5.62 15.33 2.56
C ILE A 51 6.81 14.91 1.68
N ALA A 52 7.94 15.58 1.85
CA ALA A 52 9.15 15.42 1.01
C ALA A 52 9.60 13.97 0.77
N PRO A 53 9.51 13.01 1.71
CA PRO A 53 9.90 11.61 1.46
C PRO A 53 9.08 10.90 0.37
N PHE A 54 7.85 11.36 0.12
CA PHE A 54 6.90 10.68 -0.77
C PHE A 54 6.93 11.22 -2.20
N VAL A 55 7.41 12.46 -2.41
CA VAL A 55 7.16 13.22 -3.66
C VAL A 55 7.73 12.60 -4.94
N LYS A 56 8.70 11.70 -4.81
CA LYS A 56 9.34 11.02 -5.95
C LYS A 56 8.68 9.69 -6.33
N LYS A 57 7.79 9.16 -5.48
CA LYS A 57 7.21 7.81 -5.61
C LYS A 57 5.70 7.82 -5.89
N THR A 58 5.05 8.98 -5.90
CA THR A 58 3.61 9.11 -6.11
C THR A 58 3.29 10.46 -6.75
N ASN A 59 2.03 10.68 -7.12
CA ASN A 59 1.49 11.94 -7.64
C ASN A 59 0.47 12.58 -6.69
N ILE A 60 0.07 11.87 -5.63
CA ILE A 60 -0.89 12.34 -4.63
C ILE A 60 -0.57 11.78 -3.25
N ILE A 61 -0.77 12.60 -2.23
CA ILE A 61 -0.45 12.30 -0.85
C ILE A 61 -1.63 12.71 0.03
N ILE A 62 -2.05 11.83 0.93
CA ILE A 62 -3.01 12.14 1.98
C ILE A 62 -2.26 12.74 3.17
N LEU A 63 -2.80 13.84 3.69
CA LEU A 63 -2.29 14.55 4.84
C LEU A 63 -3.15 14.19 6.05
N ALA A 64 -2.60 13.35 6.92
CA ALA A 64 -2.97 13.16 8.31
C ALA A 64 -3.89 14.24 8.92
N ASN A 65 -5.14 13.92 9.28
CA ASN A 65 -6.09 14.86 9.91
C ASN A 65 -6.19 16.24 9.21
N HIS A 66 -5.97 16.30 7.90
CA HIS A 66 -5.91 17.57 7.17
C HIS A 66 -6.61 17.48 5.81
N GLY A 67 -6.00 16.85 4.81
CA GLY A 67 -6.41 16.99 3.42
C GLY A 67 -5.64 16.12 2.44
N THR A 68 -5.56 16.55 1.20
CA THR A 68 -4.72 15.94 0.17
C THR A 68 -3.80 16.98 -0.44
N VAL A 69 -2.67 16.53 -0.98
CA VAL A 69 -1.85 17.33 -1.89
C VAL A 69 -1.49 16.48 -3.09
N SER A 70 -1.71 17.01 -4.28
CA SER A 70 -1.40 16.35 -5.55
C SER A 70 -0.60 17.26 -6.46
N TYR A 71 0.12 16.66 -7.39
CA TYR A 71 0.98 17.36 -8.34
C TYR A 71 1.04 16.60 -9.65
N GLY A 72 1.24 17.35 -10.74
CA GLY A 72 1.24 16.86 -12.10
C GLY A 72 1.82 17.93 -13.03
N GLU A 73 1.87 17.62 -14.32
CA GLU A 73 2.50 18.48 -15.34
C GLU A 73 1.77 19.82 -15.50
N ASN A 74 0.47 19.86 -15.15
CA ASN A 74 -0.35 21.06 -15.10
C ASN A 74 -1.37 20.98 -13.96
N VAL A 75 -2.08 22.08 -13.71
CA VAL A 75 -3.06 22.19 -12.61
C VAL A 75 -4.23 21.21 -12.80
N GLU A 76 -4.69 21.03 -14.04
CA GLU A 76 -5.80 20.13 -14.37
C GLU A 76 -5.44 18.67 -14.04
N ARG A 77 -4.24 18.23 -14.40
CA ARG A 77 -3.73 16.89 -14.05
C ARG A 77 -3.65 16.68 -12.55
N ALA A 78 -3.11 17.66 -11.82
CA ALA A 78 -3.05 17.60 -10.37
C ALA A 78 -4.47 17.52 -9.77
N TYR A 79 -5.44 18.25 -10.32
CA TYR A 79 -6.83 18.18 -9.93
C TYR A 79 -7.44 16.79 -10.18
N TRP A 80 -7.21 16.17 -11.35
CA TRP A 80 -7.69 14.82 -11.66
C TRP A 80 -7.22 13.78 -10.64
N TRP A 81 -5.97 13.85 -10.17
CA TRP A 81 -5.49 12.93 -9.13
C TRP A 81 -6.30 13.02 -7.84
N THR A 82 -6.66 14.23 -7.44
CA THR A 82 -7.52 14.46 -6.27
C THR A 82 -8.92 13.91 -6.52
N GLU A 83 -9.49 14.17 -7.69
CA GLU A 83 -10.84 13.73 -8.05
C GLU A 83 -10.94 12.19 -8.06
N ILE A 84 -9.98 11.51 -8.70
CA ILE A 84 -9.89 10.04 -8.72
C ILE A 84 -9.77 9.49 -7.30
N LEU A 85 -8.90 10.07 -6.47
CA LEU A 85 -8.71 9.62 -5.09
C LEU A 85 -10.00 9.77 -4.25
N ASP A 86 -10.66 10.92 -4.31
CA ASP A 86 -11.88 11.15 -3.52
C ASP A 86 -13.04 10.28 -4.01
N ALA A 87 -13.21 10.15 -5.33
CA ALA A 87 -14.19 9.26 -5.91
C ALA A 87 -13.95 7.81 -5.46
N TYR A 88 -12.70 7.37 -5.43
CA TYR A 88 -12.35 6.04 -4.95
C TYR A 88 -12.65 5.86 -3.46
N CYS A 89 -12.23 6.80 -2.62
CA CYS A 89 -12.54 6.78 -1.19
C CYS A 89 -14.05 6.71 -0.95
N ARG A 90 -14.85 7.45 -1.74
CA ARG A 90 -16.31 7.38 -1.69
C ARG A 90 -16.82 5.98 -2.03
N MET A 91 -16.34 5.39 -3.12
CA MET A 91 -16.73 4.05 -3.54
C MET A 91 -16.38 2.99 -2.49
N LEU A 92 -15.21 3.09 -1.84
CA LEU A 92 -14.82 2.19 -0.76
C LEU A 92 -15.73 2.29 0.45
N LEU A 93 -16.08 3.50 0.88
CA LEU A 93 -17.02 3.73 1.99
C LEU A 93 -18.41 3.16 1.66
N LEU A 94 -18.88 3.36 0.42
CA LEU A 94 -20.14 2.79 -0.07
C LEU A 94 -20.10 1.26 -0.15
N ALA A 95 -19.05 0.67 -0.73
CA ALA A 95 -18.87 -0.78 -0.81
C ALA A 95 -18.82 -1.42 0.58
N LYS A 96 -18.15 -0.79 1.54
CA LYS A 96 -18.16 -1.22 2.94
C LYS A 96 -19.57 -1.19 3.53
N SER A 97 -20.39 -0.19 3.22
CA SER A 97 -21.79 -0.14 3.67
C SER A 97 -22.65 -1.26 3.07
N LEU A 98 -22.28 -1.78 1.89
CA LEU A 98 -22.88 -2.99 1.29
C LEU A 98 -22.39 -4.29 1.94
N GLY A 99 -21.40 -4.22 2.83
CA GLY A 99 -20.92 -5.32 3.66
C GLY A 99 -19.69 -6.06 3.14
N ARG A 100 -19.16 -5.72 1.96
CA ARG A 100 -17.94 -6.36 1.43
C ARG A 100 -17.20 -5.51 0.42
N VAL A 101 -15.90 -5.76 0.32
CA VAL A 101 -15.01 -5.27 -0.73
C VAL A 101 -14.34 -6.49 -1.36
N ASN A 102 -14.38 -6.60 -2.68
CA ASN A 102 -13.73 -7.70 -3.40
C ASN A 102 -12.45 -7.19 -4.05
N TYR A 103 -11.39 -7.96 -3.93
CA TYR A 103 -10.10 -7.70 -4.54
C TYR A 103 -9.96 -8.55 -5.80
N PHE A 104 -9.31 -8.01 -6.83
CA PHE A 104 -8.80 -8.84 -7.92
C PHE A 104 -7.42 -9.42 -7.55
N ASP A 105 -6.96 -10.41 -8.33
CA ASP A 105 -5.73 -11.15 -8.05
C ASP A 105 -4.46 -10.46 -8.59
N GLU A 106 -3.30 -11.00 -8.19
CA GLU A 106 -1.99 -10.47 -8.57
C GLU A 106 -1.81 -10.45 -10.09
N GLY A 107 -2.32 -11.46 -10.79
CA GLY A 107 -2.19 -11.55 -12.24
C GLY A 107 -2.84 -10.36 -12.92
N LYS A 108 -4.04 -9.98 -12.45
CA LYS A 108 -4.74 -8.78 -12.93
C LYS A 108 -4.05 -7.48 -12.53
N GLU A 109 -3.48 -7.40 -11.34
CA GLU A 109 -2.68 -6.23 -10.96
C GLU A 109 -1.44 -6.07 -11.85
N ARG A 110 -0.73 -7.16 -12.17
CA ARG A 110 0.42 -7.12 -13.08
C ARG A 110 0.02 -6.72 -14.50
N GLU A 111 -1.13 -7.20 -15.01
CA GLU A 111 -1.66 -6.75 -16.30
C GLU A 111 -1.90 -5.23 -16.33
N LEU A 112 -2.38 -4.64 -15.23
CA LEU A 112 -2.60 -3.20 -15.10
C LEU A 112 -1.29 -2.41 -15.00
N LEU A 113 -0.30 -2.93 -14.26
CA LEU A 113 1.04 -2.36 -14.18
C LEU A 113 1.75 -2.36 -15.53
N ASP A 114 1.59 -3.42 -16.33
CA ASP A 114 2.10 -3.51 -17.70
C ASP A 114 1.39 -2.49 -18.61
N LEU A 115 0.07 -2.32 -18.46
CA LEU A 115 -0.71 -1.35 -19.22
C LEU A 115 -0.25 0.09 -18.91
N LYS A 116 -0.06 0.41 -17.63
CA LYS A 116 0.47 1.68 -17.15
C LYS A 116 1.83 1.99 -17.78
N GLN A 117 2.72 0.99 -17.84
CA GLN A 117 4.02 1.13 -18.50
C GLN A 117 3.90 1.36 -20.01
N LYS A 118 3.02 0.63 -20.71
CA LYS A 118 2.76 0.81 -22.15
C LYS A 118 2.24 2.21 -22.47
N TRP A 119 1.51 2.83 -21.56
CA TRP A 119 1.04 4.22 -21.68
C TRP A 119 2.08 5.27 -21.29
N GLY A 120 3.30 4.84 -20.98
CA GLY A 120 4.44 5.71 -20.72
C GLY A 120 4.51 6.23 -19.28
N TRP A 121 3.80 5.61 -18.34
CA TRP A 121 3.88 5.98 -16.93
C TRP A 121 4.77 5.03 -16.14
N SER A 122 5.53 5.60 -15.22
CA SER A 122 6.33 4.84 -14.27
C SER A 122 5.51 4.54 -13.01
N ASP A 123 5.84 3.43 -12.36
CA ASP A 123 5.26 3.02 -11.08
C ASP A 123 6.37 2.42 -10.22
N PRO A 124 6.53 2.82 -8.94
CA PRO A 124 7.54 2.24 -8.05
C PRO A 124 7.43 0.71 -7.94
N ARG A 125 6.23 0.14 -8.03
CA ARG A 125 5.99 -1.31 -7.92
C ARG A 125 6.59 -2.13 -9.07
N ASN A 126 6.97 -1.47 -10.17
CA ASN A 126 7.68 -2.09 -11.30
C ASN A 126 9.20 -1.98 -11.21
N THR A 127 9.74 -1.37 -10.16
CA THR A 127 11.19 -1.22 -9.98
C THR A 127 11.81 -2.42 -9.26
N GLU A 128 13.10 -2.65 -9.47
CA GLU A 128 13.84 -3.75 -8.82
C GLU A 128 13.79 -3.69 -7.28
N GLU A 129 13.63 -2.49 -6.70
CA GLU A 129 13.46 -2.27 -5.25
C GLU A 129 12.21 -3.02 -4.72
N TYR A 130 11.16 -3.13 -5.54
CA TYR A 130 9.85 -3.64 -5.15
C TYR A 130 9.43 -4.91 -5.89
N LYS A 131 10.34 -5.58 -6.62
CA LYS A 131 9.99 -6.78 -7.40
C LYS A 131 9.39 -7.94 -6.61
N ASN A 132 9.69 -8.01 -5.31
CA ASN A 132 9.20 -9.04 -4.39
C ASN A 132 8.12 -8.52 -3.43
N CYS A 133 7.60 -7.30 -3.64
CA CYS A 133 6.54 -6.75 -2.79
C CYS A 133 5.19 -7.40 -3.11
N ASP A 134 4.31 -7.45 -2.11
CA ASP A 134 2.90 -7.73 -2.35
C ASP A 134 2.27 -6.44 -2.91
N VAL A 135 1.98 -6.47 -4.21
CA VAL A 135 1.51 -5.30 -4.99
C VAL A 135 0.23 -4.67 -4.48
N CYS A 136 -0.56 -5.40 -3.70
CA CYS A 136 -1.83 -4.93 -3.17
C CYS A 136 -1.71 -4.50 -1.70
N ALA A 137 -0.58 -4.77 -1.07
CA ALA A 137 -0.46 -4.63 0.36
C ALA A 137 -0.11 -3.19 0.79
N ASN A 138 0.16 -2.26 -0.13
CA ASN A 138 0.74 -0.91 0.10
C ASN A 138 2.20 -0.95 0.59
N ASP A 139 3.01 -1.84 0.03
CA ASP A 139 4.38 -2.06 0.48
C ASP A 139 5.33 -0.88 0.17
N VAL A 140 5.01 -0.01 -0.80
CA VAL A 140 5.89 1.12 -1.17
C VAL A 140 6.08 2.08 0.00
N PHE A 141 5.04 2.25 0.83
CA PHE A 141 5.03 3.20 1.94
C PHE A 141 4.79 2.56 3.31
N ARG A 142 4.79 1.23 3.40
CA ARG A 142 4.48 0.51 4.65
C ARG A 142 5.35 0.94 5.82
N ASP A 143 6.63 1.21 5.59
CA ASP A 143 7.56 1.62 6.65
C ASP A 143 7.20 2.96 7.30
N SER A 144 6.43 3.80 6.59
CA SER A 144 5.94 5.08 7.13
C SER A 144 4.78 4.94 8.11
N TRP A 145 4.08 3.79 8.12
CA TRP A 145 2.81 3.61 8.83
C TRP A 145 2.92 3.81 10.32
N LYS A 146 3.98 3.24 10.92
CA LYS A 146 4.21 3.36 12.37
C LYS A 146 4.36 4.82 12.80
N ALA A 147 5.10 5.62 12.04
CA ALA A 147 5.33 7.03 12.34
C ALA A 147 4.08 7.89 12.10
N ALA A 148 3.22 7.49 11.15
CA ALA A 148 1.98 8.16 10.81
C ALA A 148 0.76 7.69 11.61
N GLY A 149 0.93 6.69 12.49
CA GLY A 149 -0.15 6.10 13.28
C GLY A 149 -1.19 5.36 12.43
N ILE A 150 -0.79 4.83 11.27
CA ILE A 150 -1.67 4.13 10.33
C ILE A 150 -1.91 2.72 10.84
N GLU A 151 -3.18 2.34 10.93
CA GLU A 151 -3.59 1.01 11.33
C GLU A 151 -4.77 0.58 10.47
N ARG A 152 -4.66 -0.59 9.84
CA ARG A 152 -5.74 -1.16 9.03
C ARG A 152 -6.79 -1.76 9.98
N LYS A 153 -7.94 -1.10 10.09
CA LYS A 153 -9.07 -1.51 10.95
C LYS A 153 -10.37 -1.62 10.17
N ALA A 154 -10.59 -0.73 9.22
CA ALA A 154 -11.85 -0.59 8.54
C ALA A 154 -12.00 -1.55 7.37
N PHE A 155 -10.91 -1.86 6.67
CA PHE A 155 -10.92 -2.74 5.50
C PHE A 155 -10.07 -3.97 5.78
N GLU A 156 -10.54 -5.14 5.34
CA GLU A 156 -9.75 -6.36 5.43
C GLU A 156 -8.48 -6.23 4.59
N ALA A 157 -7.40 -6.86 5.03
CA ALA A 157 -6.21 -6.96 4.20
C ALA A 157 -6.55 -7.69 2.90
N PRO A 158 -5.94 -7.30 1.76
CA PRO A 158 -6.08 -8.08 0.55
C PRO A 158 -5.62 -9.53 0.82
N PRO A 159 -6.18 -10.52 0.09
CA PRO A 159 -5.65 -11.87 0.16
C PRO A 159 -4.15 -11.84 -0.17
N PRO A 160 -3.32 -12.71 0.43
CA PRO A 160 -1.88 -12.74 0.14
C PRO A 160 -1.65 -12.90 -1.36
N MET A 161 -0.92 -11.99 -1.99
CA MET A 161 -0.63 -12.03 -3.42
C MET A 161 0.86 -12.26 -3.64
N GLY A 162 1.21 -13.31 -4.36
CA GLY A 162 2.58 -13.75 -4.60
C GLY A 162 2.70 -15.26 -4.85
N PRO A 163 3.85 -15.75 -5.36
CA PRO A 163 4.12 -17.20 -5.52
C PRO A 163 4.08 -18.00 -4.21
N ASN A 164 4.05 -17.33 -3.05
CA ASN A 164 3.90 -17.92 -1.72
C ASN A 164 2.48 -17.83 -1.12
N ALA A 165 1.48 -17.36 -1.88
CA ALA A 165 0.10 -17.16 -1.43
C ALA A 165 -0.56 -18.42 -0.82
N GLY A 166 -0.14 -19.62 -1.26
CA GLY A 166 -0.64 -20.89 -0.76
C GLY A 166 -0.24 -21.25 0.69
N LYS A 167 0.76 -20.58 1.29
CA LYS A 167 1.18 -20.88 2.68
C LYS A 167 0.42 -20.11 3.75
N ALA A 168 -0.09 -18.91 3.43
CA ALA A 168 -0.80 -18.08 4.39
C ALA A 168 -2.29 -18.48 4.53
N ALA A 169 -2.92 -18.92 3.44
CA ALA A 169 -4.31 -19.38 3.43
C ALA A 169 -4.54 -20.72 4.17
N ALA A 170 -3.51 -21.53 4.35
CA ALA A 170 -3.60 -22.83 5.05
C ALA A 170 -3.59 -22.71 6.59
N SER A 171 -3.44 -21.52 7.16
CA SER A 171 -3.31 -21.33 8.62
C SER A 171 -4.61 -21.02 9.36
N LYS A 172 -5.74 -20.86 8.67
CA LYS A 172 -7.05 -20.64 9.29
C LYS A 172 -8.03 -21.74 8.90
N GLY A 173 -7.88 -22.92 9.52
CA GLY A 173 -8.90 -23.95 9.49
C GLY A 173 -8.40 -25.39 9.49
N SER A 174 -7.62 -25.80 10.49
CA SER A 174 -7.59 -27.19 10.96
C SER A 174 -6.95 -27.26 12.33
N SER A 175 -7.74 -27.63 13.33
CA SER A 175 -7.26 -28.04 14.65
C SER A 175 -6.41 -29.31 14.50
N GLY A 176 -5.08 -29.18 14.66
CA GLY A 176 -4.19 -30.32 14.87
C GLY A 176 -2.81 -30.17 14.22
N GLY A 177 -1.77 -30.04 15.07
CA GLY A 177 -0.37 -30.22 14.69
C GLY A 177 0.49 -28.96 14.83
N SER A 178 0.99 -28.68 16.03
CA SER A 178 2.12 -27.78 16.22
C SER A 178 3.33 -28.38 15.50
N VAL A 179 3.72 -27.81 14.36
CA VAL A 179 5.08 -28.00 13.85
C VAL A 179 6.00 -27.42 14.92
N ASP A 180 6.75 -28.30 15.58
CA ASP A 180 7.62 -27.96 16.69
C ASP A 180 8.67 -26.96 16.22
N GLN A 181 8.44 -25.68 16.53
CA GLN A 181 9.31 -24.58 16.15
C GLN A 181 10.72 -24.79 16.70
N GLU A 182 10.85 -25.51 17.81
CA GLU A 182 12.13 -25.83 18.42
C GLU A 182 12.93 -26.82 17.56
N ALA A 183 12.26 -27.84 17.01
CA ALA A 183 12.87 -28.80 16.08
C ALA A 183 13.32 -28.11 14.76
N LEU A 184 12.54 -27.15 14.27
CA LEU A 184 12.91 -26.40 13.06
C LEU A 184 14.12 -25.48 13.31
N VAL A 185 14.16 -24.80 14.46
CA VAL A 185 15.29 -23.96 14.86
C VAL A 185 16.56 -24.80 15.01
N GLN A 186 16.48 -25.95 15.69
CA GLN A 186 17.63 -26.86 15.84
C GLN A 186 18.17 -27.34 14.49
N MET A 187 17.29 -27.72 13.56
CA MET A 187 17.68 -28.19 12.24
C MET A 187 18.41 -27.10 11.44
N ILE A 188 17.93 -25.86 11.50
CA ILE A 188 18.56 -24.72 10.82
C ILE A 188 19.92 -24.42 11.45
N THR A 189 20.01 -24.38 12.79
CA THR A 189 21.28 -24.15 13.50
C THR A 189 22.31 -25.21 13.15
N GLN A 190 21.92 -26.48 13.11
CA GLN A 190 22.82 -27.57 12.76
C GLN A 190 23.35 -27.43 11.32
N ARG A 191 22.48 -27.09 10.36
CA ARG A 191 22.86 -26.88 8.96
C ARG A 191 23.84 -25.73 8.78
N VAL A 192 23.64 -24.63 9.52
CA VAL A 192 24.55 -23.47 9.49
C VAL A 192 25.91 -23.82 10.09
N MET A 193 25.94 -24.55 11.20
CA MET A 193 27.19 -24.98 11.83
C MET A 193 27.99 -25.95 10.94
N GLU A 194 27.31 -26.84 10.21
CA GLU A 194 27.94 -27.74 9.24
C GLU A 194 28.57 -26.99 8.06
N GLU A 195 27.91 -25.95 7.53
CA GLU A 195 28.45 -25.14 6.43
C GLU A 195 29.62 -24.24 6.88
N LEU A 196 29.57 -23.73 8.12
CA LEU A 196 30.69 -22.99 8.71
C LEU A 196 31.91 -23.89 8.94
N ALA A 197 31.70 -25.17 9.24
CA ALA A 197 32.78 -26.14 9.42
C ALA A 197 33.45 -26.55 8.09
N LYS A 198 32.72 -26.50 6.97
CA LYS A 198 33.26 -26.76 5.62
C LYS A 198 34.03 -25.58 5.02
N SER A 199 33.88 -24.39 5.61
CA SER A 199 34.52 -23.13 5.15
C SER A 199 35.85 -22.84 5.86
N LYS A 200 36.47 -23.84 6.48
CA LYS A 200 37.83 -23.83 7.06
C LYS A 200 38.71 -24.84 6.34
#